data_AF-A0AAU1KZ74-F1
#
_entry.id   AF-A0AAU1KZ74-F1
#
_cell.length_a   1.000
_cell.length_b   1.000
_cell.length_c   1.000
_cell.angle_alpha   90.00
_cell.angle_beta   90.00
_cell.angle_gamma   90.00
#
_symmetry.space_group_name_H-M   'P 1'
#
loop_
_entity.id
_entity.type
_entity.pdbx_description
1 polymer ?
#
loop_
_entity_poly.entity_id
_entity_poly.type
_entity_poly.pdbx_seq_one_letter_code
_entity_poly.pdbx_strand_id
1 'polypeptide(L)'
;MNARHLVVVIPGIGGSVLERTRPDGRGARAWDAGPKGIVGLLVRPGRLSLDEEPELRPVGLITSKHLLPGWTVVHGYEGLVQGVGAGVPGARIDFGHPERPDPHADVLLFPYDFRRSIAEAADRLAAQIHLRLAGLSAAERRGRVVVVAHSMGGLVARYWLGVLGGWRECRALITLGTPHRGAPKALDWLVNGVRVGGVPLPRTSQVIRGWPSVAELLPRYPMILDTGGLSGPPRDVPDAAERDDGGRRILYPHQLPLDWLRPHARRAFDLHRQIETAWAEIPRSGTEMRPRFSWSHPTLTAGHWDGTRLWFTREQPAWLAPDGWEDDLGDGTVPAASAVPIEDSDRDTSGMRTRERHGPLAAADWVGPLIGGYLRRDGLARLRGGDERPVSLGLELAEAYLPDAPIPVRATVLGQPGEAASQAPADPLWAVARPDGDPDAEPVAVPLEWDARTRDFRGELPAAAPGLHTVTVTARDVPGGGDLSVGETLAVIDGEEE
;
A
#
# COMPACT_ATOMS: atom_id res chain seq x y z
N MET A 1 14.97 -25.19 9.22
CA MET A 1 14.94 -24.57 7.88
C MET A 1 15.46 -23.15 8.06
N ASN A 2 16.59 -22.77 7.46
CA ASN A 2 17.03 -21.36 7.46
C ASN A 2 15.96 -20.52 6.75
N ALA A 3 15.55 -19.39 7.33
CA ALA A 3 14.49 -18.61 6.70
C ALA A 3 15.00 -18.04 5.38
N ARG A 4 14.24 -18.29 4.32
CA ARG A 4 14.54 -17.80 2.97
C ARG A 4 14.23 -16.32 2.81
N HIS A 5 13.57 -15.71 3.80
CA HIS A 5 13.17 -14.31 3.81
C HIS A 5 13.55 -13.66 5.14
N LEU A 6 13.88 -12.38 5.09
CA LEU A 6 13.96 -11.50 6.25
C LEU A 6 12.58 -10.90 6.52
N VAL A 7 12.00 -11.19 7.69
CA VAL A 7 10.76 -10.55 8.13
C VAL A 7 11.09 -9.29 8.92
N VAL A 8 10.53 -8.15 8.55
CA VAL A 8 10.75 -6.88 9.28
C VAL A 8 9.44 -6.42 9.90
N VAL A 9 9.45 -6.21 11.21
CA VAL A 9 8.31 -5.70 11.98
C VAL A 9 8.53 -4.24 12.32
N ILE A 10 7.62 -3.37 11.88
CA ILE A 10 7.72 -1.92 12.06
C ILE A 10 6.56 -1.42 12.94
N PRO A 11 6.85 -0.84 14.11
CA PRO A 11 5.80 -0.35 15.01
C PRO A 11 5.19 0.99 14.54
N GLY A 12 4.05 1.33 15.11
CA GLY A 12 3.43 2.66 15.01
C GLY A 12 4.05 3.71 15.93
N ILE A 13 3.49 4.91 15.91
CA ILE A 13 3.90 6.01 16.79
C ILE A 13 3.85 5.59 18.26
N GLY A 14 4.91 5.91 19.01
CA GLY A 14 5.04 5.53 20.41
C GLY A 14 5.41 4.06 20.64
N GLY A 15 5.60 3.25 19.59
CA GLY A 15 5.81 1.80 19.69
C GLY A 15 7.25 1.33 19.95
N SER A 16 8.22 2.23 19.89
CA SER A 16 9.63 1.97 20.21
C SER A 16 9.95 2.33 21.65
N VAL A 17 10.88 1.63 22.28
CA VAL A 17 11.57 2.08 23.50
C VAL A 17 12.66 3.08 23.10
N LEU A 18 12.66 4.25 23.73
CA LEU A 18 13.63 5.31 23.50
C LEU A 18 14.49 5.56 24.75
N GLU A 19 15.80 5.59 24.56
CA GLU A 19 16.79 5.89 25.58
C GLU A 19 17.52 7.19 25.30
N ARG A 20 17.84 7.94 26.35
CA ARG A 20 18.84 9.00 26.31
C ARG A 20 20.19 8.45 26.76
N THR A 21 21.26 8.99 26.21
CA THR A 21 22.61 8.75 26.72
C THR A 21 22.87 9.70 27.88
N ARG A 22 23.17 9.18 29.07
CA ARG A 22 23.58 10.00 30.21
C ARG A 22 25.03 10.49 30.06
N PRO A 23 25.45 11.53 30.80
CA PRO A 23 26.84 11.99 30.82
C PRO A 23 27.86 10.90 31.22
N ASP A 24 27.43 9.89 31.97
CA ASP A 24 28.25 8.72 32.36
C ASP A 24 28.32 7.64 31.27
N GLY A 25 27.78 7.90 30.08
CA GLY A 25 27.72 6.99 28.94
C GLY A 25 26.63 5.92 29.05
N ARG A 26 25.88 5.83 30.15
CA ARG A 26 24.84 4.80 30.32
C ARG A 26 23.52 5.22 29.71
N GLY A 27 22.82 4.25 29.10
CA GLY A 27 21.45 4.43 28.63
C GLY A 27 20.48 4.67 29.78
N ALA A 28 19.55 5.61 29.58
CA ALA A 28 18.43 5.84 30.48
C ALA A 28 17.13 5.91 29.68
N ARG A 29 16.12 5.14 30.09
CA ARG A 29 14.82 5.13 29.43
C ARG A 29 14.16 6.51 29.51
N ALA A 30 14.01 7.14 28.35
CA ALA A 30 13.18 8.32 28.16
C ALA A 30 11.72 7.91 27.92
N TRP A 31 11.52 6.79 27.23
CA TRP A 31 10.20 6.20 26.98
C TRP A 31 10.28 4.68 26.82
N ASP A 32 9.37 3.98 27.48
CA ASP A 32 9.21 2.52 27.34
C ASP A 32 7.75 2.06 27.42
N ALA A 33 6.81 3.01 27.39
CA ALA A 33 5.38 2.82 27.67
C ALA A 33 5.04 2.07 28.96
N GLY A 34 5.99 1.89 29.88
CA GLY A 34 5.72 1.33 31.21
C GLY A 34 5.08 2.37 32.14
N PRO A 35 4.56 1.96 33.32
CA PRO A 35 3.89 2.86 34.26
C PRO A 35 4.71 4.12 34.61
N LYS A 36 6.04 3.98 34.72
CA LYS A 36 6.97 5.10 34.96
C LYS A 36 7.18 6.00 33.74
N GLY A 37 7.22 5.45 32.53
CA GLY A 37 7.30 6.23 31.29
C GLY A 37 6.02 7.03 31.05
N ILE A 38 4.88 6.44 31.33
CA ILE A 38 3.54 7.04 31.26
C ILE A 38 3.38 8.19 32.26
N VAL A 39 3.67 7.94 33.54
CA VAL A 39 3.67 8.99 34.58
C VAL A 39 4.71 10.05 34.24
N GLY A 40 5.85 9.64 33.67
CA GLY A 40 6.88 10.54 33.16
C GLY A 40 6.36 11.50 32.09
N LEU A 41 5.55 11.03 31.14
CA LEU A 41 4.93 11.88 30.11
C LEU A 41 3.99 12.94 30.69
N LEU A 42 3.38 12.66 31.85
CA LEU A 42 2.48 13.59 32.53
C LEU A 42 3.19 14.57 33.46
N VAL A 43 4.18 14.08 34.20
CA VAL A 43 4.89 14.87 35.19
C VAL A 43 6.03 15.66 34.54
N ARG A 44 6.67 15.12 33.49
CA ARG A 44 7.81 15.70 32.75
C ARG A 44 7.75 15.37 31.24
N PRO A 45 6.75 15.90 30.52
CA PRO A 45 6.59 15.66 29.08
C PRO A 45 7.81 16.05 28.25
N GLY A 46 8.57 17.04 28.70
CA GLY A 46 9.81 17.51 28.07
C GLY A 46 10.85 16.42 27.78
N ARG A 47 10.80 15.29 28.50
CA ARG A 47 11.65 14.11 28.21
C ARG A 47 11.48 13.50 26.83
N LEU A 48 10.40 13.84 26.12
CA LEU A 48 10.20 13.48 24.72
C LEU A 48 10.13 14.70 23.80
N SER A 49 10.41 15.90 24.29
CA SER A 49 10.60 17.07 23.43
C SER A 49 11.84 16.89 22.57
N LEU A 50 11.77 17.30 21.30
CA LEU A 50 12.96 17.41 20.45
C LEU A 50 13.84 18.59 20.85
N ASP A 51 13.29 19.59 21.56
CA ASP A 51 14.05 20.75 22.04
C ASP A 51 14.91 20.39 23.26
N GLU A 52 14.36 19.58 24.18
CA GLU A 52 15.08 19.15 25.39
C GLU A 52 15.92 17.90 25.14
N GLU A 53 15.44 16.98 24.29
CA GLU A 53 16.08 15.70 24.01
C GLU A 53 16.15 15.47 22.48
N PRO A 54 17.04 16.20 21.78
CA PRO A 54 17.12 16.15 20.32
C PRO A 54 17.51 14.76 19.81
N GLU A 55 18.28 14.01 20.59
CA GLU A 55 18.75 12.68 20.25
C GLU A 55 18.27 11.68 21.30
N LEU A 56 17.27 10.88 20.92
CA LEU A 56 16.93 9.67 21.64
C LEU A 56 17.21 8.45 20.77
N ARG A 57 17.78 7.43 21.40
CA ARG A 57 18.17 6.20 20.75
C ARG A 57 17.04 5.18 20.84
N PRO A 58 16.51 4.69 19.70
CA PRO A 58 15.61 3.54 19.69
C PRO A 58 16.39 2.28 20.04
N VAL A 59 15.89 1.48 20.99
CA VAL A 59 16.60 0.28 21.51
C VAL A 59 15.79 -1.01 21.49
N GLY A 60 14.53 -0.95 21.08
CA GLY A 60 13.66 -2.12 20.93
C GLY A 60 12.19 -1.71 20.77
N LEU A 61 11.32 -2.67 20.47
CA LEU A 61 9.87 -2.46 20.48
C LEU A 61 9.33 -2.56 21.91
N ILE A 62 8.19 -1.91 22.17
CA ILE A 62 7.45 -2.11 23.41
C ILE A 62 6.84 -3.50 23.41
N THR A 63 7.15 -4.31 24.42
CA THR A 63 6.72 -5.71 24.48
C THR A 63 5.44 -5.89 25.29
N SER A 64 5.15 -5.10 26.32
CA SER A 64 4.02 -5.34 27.23
C SER A 64 2.82 -4.41 27.02
N LYS A 65 1.60 -4.96 27.19
CA LYS A 65 0.37 -4.17 27.33
C LYS A 65 0.43 -3.40 28.65
N HIS A 66 0.32 -2.09 28.59
CA HIS A 66 0.30 -1.26 29.80
C HIS A 66 -0.96 -0.41 29.87
N LEU A 67 -1.59 -0.46 31.05
CA LEU A 67 -2.74 0.36 31.41
C LEU A 67 -2.25 1.76 31.77
N LEU A 68 -2.65 2.77 31.00
CA LEU A 68 -2.55 4.16 31.47
C LEU A 68 -3.65 4.35 32.54
N PRO A 69 -3.36 4.83 33.76
CA PRO A 69 -4.41 5.09 34.75
C PRO A 69 -5.41 6.12 34.21
N GLY A 70 -6.65 5.69 33.98
CA GLY A 70 -7.75 6.49 33.42
C GLY A 70 -7.82 6.53 31.89
N TRP A 71 -6.83 6.01 31.16
CA TRP A 71 -6.58 6.37 29.76
C TRP A 71 -6.20 5.14 28.90
N THR A 72 -6.25 5.28 27.57
CA THR A 72 -6.06 4.24 26.53
C THR A 72 -4.93 3.21 26.74
N VAL A 73 -5.08 1.99 26.21
CA VAL A 73 -4.06 0.94 26.28
C VAL A 73 -2.98 1.13 25.20
N VAL A 74 -1.70 1.20 25.59
CA VAL A 74 -0.59 0.97 24.65
C VAL A 74 -0.44 -0.54 24.54
N HIS A 75 -0.79 -1.08 23.38
CA HIS A 75 -0.67 -2.50 23.13
C HIS A 75 0.78 -2.84 22.82
N GLY A 76 1.38 -3.69 23.65
CA GLY A 76 2.70 -4.24 23.36
C GLY A 76 2.67 -5.10 22.11
N TYR A 77 3.78 -5.12 21.39
CA TYR A 77 3.97 -5.89 20.16
C TYR A 77 4.25 -7.38 20.42
N GLU A 78 4.23 -7.84 21.67
CA GLU A 78 4.51 -9.23 22.02
C GLU A 78 3.62 -10.23 21.26
N GLY A 79 2.32 -9.96 21.12
CA GLY A 79 1.43 -10.82 20.34
C GLY A 79 1.83 -10.92 18.86
N LEU A 80 2.21 -9.80 18.25
CA LEU A 80 2.71 -9.79 16.88
C LEU A 80 4.07 -10.51 16.75
N VAL A 81 5.00 -10.27 17.68
CA VAL A 81 6.31 -10.93 17.69
C VAL A 81 6.16 -12.44 17.88
N GLN A 82 5.30 -12.87 18.81
CA GLN A 82 4.95 -14.28 19.02
C GLN A 82 4.30 -14.88 17.77
N GLY A 83 3.36 -14.16 17.15
CA GLY A 83 2.71 -14.59 15.90
C GLY A 83 3.70 -14.75 14.76
N VAL A 84 4.60 -13.78 14.56
CA VAL A 84 5.69 -13.84 13.56
C VAL A 84 6.61 -15.04 13.85
N GLY A 85 7.04 -15.20 15.11
CA GLY A 85 7.89 -16.31 15.53
C GLY A 85 7.23 -17.69 15.35
N ALA A 86 5.93 -17.80 15.62
CA ALA A 86 5.15 -19.02 15.36
C ALA A 86 5.00 -19.29 13.85
N GLY A 87 4.92 -18.23 13.04
CA GLY A 87 4.93 -18.31 11.58
C GLY A 87 6.28 -18.79 11.01
N VAL A 88 7.38 -18.60 11.75
CA VAL A 88 8.75 -18.99 11.38
C VAL A 88 9.43 -19.76 12.52
N PRO A 89 9.06 -21.03 12.77
CA PRO A 89 9.63 -21.79 13.87
C PRO A 89 11.16 -21.90 13.81
N GLY A 90 11.83 -21.53 14.91
CA GLY A 90 13.30 -21.53 15.01
C GLY A 90 13.98 -20.28 14.44
N ALA A 91 13.22 -19.25 14.05
CA ALA A 91 13.77 -17.98 13.57
C ALA A 91 14.66 -17.30 14.60
N ARG A 92 15.79 -16.76 14.13
CA ARG A 92 16.63 -15.84 14.88
C ARG A 92 16.02 -14.45 14.84
N ILE A 93 15.68 -13.91 16.00
CA ILE A 93 15.04 -12.60 16.14
C ILE A 93 16.08 -11.57 16.61
N ASP A 94 16.30 -10.55 15.79
CA ASP A 94 16.94 -9.32 16.21
C ASP A 94 15.89 -8.39 16.82
N PHE A 95 16.09 -8.02 18.09
CA PHE A 95 15.20 -7.12 18.82
C PHE A 95 15.40 -5.63 18.48
N GLY A 96 16.32 -5.31 17.57
CA GLY A 96 16.54 -3.97 17.04
C GLY A 96 17.43 -3.09 17.90
N HIS A 97 18.23 -3.68 18.79
CA HIS A 97 19.13 -2.91 19.63
C HIS A 97 20.33 -2.41 18.81
N PRO A 98 20.62 -1.10 18.76
CA PRO A 98 21.59 -0.54 17.81
C PRO A 98 23.03 -1.00 18.05
N GLU A 99 23.38 -1.35 19.30
CA GLU A 99 24.73 -1.87 19.64
C GLU A 99 24.84 -3.40 19.55
N ARG A 100 23.73 -4.10 19.29
CA ARG A 100 23.71 -5.56 19.21
C ARG A 100 22.95 -6.01 17.96
N PRO A 101 23.32 -5.52 16.77
CA PRO A 101 22.69 -5.97 15.54
C PRO A 101 23.05 -7.43 15.27
N ASP A 102 22.08 -8.20 14.82
CA ASP A 102 22.28 -9.54 14.32
C ASP A 102 22.09 -9.53 12.79
N PRO A 103 23.20 -9.52 12.02
CA PRO A 103 23.14 -9.49 10.56
C PRO A 103 22.58 -10.79 9.96
N HIS A 104 22.47 -11.84 10.75
CA HIS A 104 21.97 -13.15 10.35
C HIS A 104 20.56 -13.44 10.89
N ALA A 105 19.86 -12.42 11.39
CA ALA A 105 18.50 -12.58 11.87
C ALA A 105 17.52 -12.89 10.73
N ASP A 106 16.60 -13.80 11.00
CA ASP A 106 15.47 -14.12 10.13
C ASP A 106 14.31 -13.12 10.34
N VAL A 107 14.23 -12.53 11.55
CA VAL A 107 13.24 -11.52 11.93
C VAL A 107 13.95 -10.30 12.51
N LEU A 108 13.67 -9.12 11.97
CA LEU A 108 14.09 -7.84 12.51
C LEU A 108 12.90 -7.12 13.12
N LEU A 109 12.96 -6.84 14.42
CA LEU A 109 12.11 -5.83 15.05
C LEU A 109 12.78 -4.47 14.85
N PHE A 110 12.13 -3.56 14.13
CA PHE A 110 12.74 -2.29 13.73
C PHE A 110 12.23 -1.13 14.60
N PRO A 111 12.88 -0.81 15.74
CA PRO A 111 12.56 0.39 16.50
C PRO A 111 13.15 1.61 15.79
N TYR A 112 12.42 2.71 15.85
CA TYR A 112 12.86 4.02 15.35
C TYR A 112 12.39 5.13 16.30
N ASP A 113 13.03 6.30 16.20
CA ASP A 113 12.59 7.49 16.94
C ASP A 113 11.30 8.03 16.28
N PHE A 114 10.16 7.61 16.81
CA PHE A 114 8.83 7.95 16.29
C PHE A 114 8.47 9.43 16.39
N ARG A 115 9.32 10.26 17.01
CA ARG A 115 9.13 11.72 17.09
C ARG A 115 9.56 12.41 15.81
N ARG A 116 10.51 11.82 15.07
CA ARG A 116 11.15 12.36 13.87
C ARG A 116 10.40 11.99 12.59
N SER A 117 10.83 12.53 11.46
CA SER A 117 10.17 12.32 10.16
C SER A 117 10.11 10.84 9.75
N ILE A 118 9.02 10.48 9.07
CA ILE A 118 8.81 9.20 8.39
C ILE A 118 9.93 8.92 7.40
N ALA A 119 10.42 9.93 6.69
CA ALA A 119 11.54 9.79 5.74
C ALA A 119 12.84 9.39 6.47
N GLU A 120 13.16 10.05 7.59
CA GLU A 120 14.34 9.69 8.42
C GLU A 120 14.24 8.25 8.96
N ALA A 121 13.04 7.82 9.34
CA ALA A 121 12.80 6.45 9.78
C ALA A 121 12.98 5.45 8.62
N ALA A 122 12.56 5.81 7.41
CA ALA A 122 12.70 4.98 6.22
C ALA A 122 14.16 4.84 5.76
N ASP A 123 14.97 5.90 5.86
CA ASP A 123 16.42 5.81 5.60
C ASP A 123 17.11 4.85 6.56
N ARG A 124 16.75 4.93 7.86
CA ARG A 124 17.26 4.00 8.88
C ARG A 124 16.80 2.57 8.63
N LEU A 125 15.57 2.37 8.17
CA LEU A 125 15.04 1.06 7.78
C LEU A 125 15.85 0.48 6.62
N ALA A 126 16.08 1.27 5.56
CA ALA A 126 16.88 0.87 4.41
C ALA A 126 18.29 0.43 4.84
N ALA A 127 18.95 1.21 5.71
CA ALA A 127 20.28 0.88 6.22
C ALA A 127 20.29 -0.47 6.99
N GLN A 128 19.28 -0.73 7.83
CA GLN A 128 19.18 -1.99 8.57
C GLN A 128 18.89 -3.19 7.65
N ILE A 129 18.09 -3.01 6.61
CA ILE A 129 17.81 -4.06 5.62
C ILE A 129 19.09 -4.34 4.81
N HIS A 130 19.75 -3.31 4.29
CA HIS A 130 21.00 -3.46 3.54
C HIS A 130 22.10 -4.16 4.34
N LEU A 131 22.19 -3.89 5.65
CA LEU A 131 23.10 -4.61 6.55
C LEU A 131 22.86 -6.13 6.55
N ARG A 132 21.60 -6.56 6.56
CA ARG A 132 21.20 -7.98 6.62
C ARG A 132 21.19 -8.66 5.25
N LEU A 133 21.10 -7.88 4.19
CA LEU A 133 21.22 -8.35 2.81
C LEU A 133 22.65 -8.24 2.27
N ALA A 134 23.60 -7.80 3.11
CA ALA A 134 25.00 -7.70 2.74
C ALA A 134 25.55 -9.07 2.30
N GLY A 135 26.35 -9.07 1.23
CA GLY A 135 26.90 -10.29 0.64
C GLY A 135 25.98 -11.02 -0.35
N LEU A 136 24.69 -10.66 -0.43
CA LEU A 136 23.79 -11.18 -1.47
C LEU A 136 23.89 -10.36 -2.76
N SER A 137 23.85 -11.03 -3.90
CA SER A 137 23.70 -10.41 -5.23
C SER A 137 22.33 -9.76 -5.41
N ALA A 138 22.18 -8.87 -6.39
CA ALA A 138 20.89 -8.22 -6.68
C ALA A 138 19.76 -9.23 -6.99
N ALA A 139 20.09 -10.36 -7.64
CA ALA A 139 19.13 -11.42 -7.92
C ALA A 139 18.68 -12.13 -6.63
N GLU A 140 19.60 -12.38 -5.69
CA GLU A 140 19.30 -13.04 -4.40
C GLU A 140 18.54 -12.14 -3.43
N ARG A 141 18.73 -10.81 -3.54
CA ARG A 141 17.98 -9.81 -2.75
C ARG A 141 16.55 -9.65 -3.21
N ARG A 142 16.24 -9.98 -4.47
CA ARG A 142 14.92 -9.77 -5.05
C ARG A 142 13.85 -10.51 -4.24
N GLY A 143 12.88 -9.78 -3.69
CA GLY A 143 11.81 -10.36 -2.87
C GLY A 143 12.30 -11.07 -1.60
N ARG A 144 13.49 -10.71 -1.08
CA ARG A 144 14.06 -11.30 0.13
C ARG A 144 13.38 -10.80 1.41
N VAL A 145 12.75 -9.63 1.38
CA VAL A 145 12.16 -8.98 2.55
C VAL A 145 10.64 -9.14 2.57
N VAL A 146 10.07 -9.41 3.73
CA VAL A 146 8.62 -9.30 3.99
C VAL A 146 8.43 -8.32 5.14
N VAL A 147 7.61 -7.30 4.94
CA VAL A 147 7.38 -6.26 5.95
C VAL A 147 6.00 -6.42 6.58
N VAL A 148 5.94 -6.29 7.90
CA VAL A 148 4.71 -6.20 8.68
C VAL A 148 4.75 -4.90 9.45
N ALA A 149 3.88 -3.97 9.08
CA ALA A 149 3.95 -2.60 9.56
C ALA A 149 2.62 -2.17 10.18
N HIS A 150 2.69 -1.65 11.40
CA HIS A 150 1.52 -1.19 12.15
C HIS A 150 1.40 0.32 12.13
N SER A 151 0.19 0.84 11.89
CA SER A 151 -0.12 2.27 12.00
C SER A 151 0.86 3.11 11.17
N MET A 152 1.47 4.15 11.74
CA MET A 152 2.49 5.00 11.12
C MET A 152 3.68 4.22 10.53
N GLY A 153 4.01 3.05 11.09
CA GLY A 153 5.06 2.19 10.55
C GLY A 153 4.81 1.77 9.10
N GLY A 154 3.55 1.69 8.67
CA GLY A 154 3.22 1.40 7.27
C GLY A 154 3.57 2.54 6.33
N LEU A 155 3.53 3.80 6.77
CA LEU A 155 4.01 4.93 5.98
C LEU A 155 5.54 4.92 5.87
N VAL A 156 6.25 4.55 6.95
CA VAL A 156 7.71 4.33 6.92
C VAL A 156 8.07 3.26 5.90
N ALA A 157 7.37 2.11 5.93
CA ALA A 157 7.57 1.04 4.97
C ALA A 157 7.27 1.48 3.53
N ARG A 158 6.17 2.21 3.31
CA ARG A 158 5.79 2.70 1.99
C ARG A 158 6.79 3.70 1.43
N TYR A 159 7.32 4.59 2.25
CA TYR A 159 8.36 5.53 1.84
C TYR A 159 9.63 4.76 1.41
N TRP A 160 10.06 3.78 2.21
CA TRP A 160 11.20 2.92 1.82
C TRP A 160 10.96 2.18 0.51
N LEU A 161 9.78 1.57 0.33
CA LEU A 161 9.47 0.77 -0.84
C LEU A 161 9.37 1.58 -2.13
N GLY A 162 8.60 2.67 -2.09
CA GLY A 162 8.40 3.55 -3.23
C GLY A 162 9.59 4.48 -3.41
N VAL A 163 9.69 5.48 -2.53
CA VAL A 163 10.62 6.61 -2.68
C VAL A 163 12.08 6.18 -2.66
N LEU A 164 12.46 5.26 -1.78
CA LEU A 164 13.83 4.75 -1.69
C LEU A 164 14.08 3.52 -2.59
N GLY A 165 13.07 3.06 -3.34
CA GLY A 165 13.20 1.95 -4.28
C GLY A 165 13.34 0.56 -3.65
N GLY A 166 13.03 0.41 -2.36
CA GLY A 166 13.08 -0.85 -1.62
C GLY A 166 12.15 -1.94 -2.15
N TRP A 167 11.21 -1.59 -3.04
CA TRP A 167 10.30 -2.55 -3.66
C TRP A 167 11.01 -3.68 -4.40
N ARG A 168 12.24 -3.46 -4.86
CA ARG A 168 13.03 -4.50 -5.56
C ARG A 168 13.41 -5.63 -4.63
N GLU A 169 13.63 -5.32 -3.35
CA GLU A 169 14.08 -6.27 -2.32
C GLU A 169 12.91 -6.85 -1.53
N CYS A 170 11.74 -6.20 -1.58
CA CYS A 170 10.57 -6.60 -0.83
C CYS A 170 9.62 -7.46 -1.66
N ARG A 171 9.18 -8.56 -1.07
CA ARG A 171 8.16 -9.43 -1.65
C ARG A 171 6.77 -8.94 -1.32
N ALA A 172 6.53 -8.59 -0.06
CA ALA A 172 5.21 -8.19 0.40
C ALA A 172 5.30 -7.18 1.56
N LEU A 173 4.40 -6.20 1.53
CA LEU A 173 4.11 -5.28 2.63
C LEU A 173 2.71 -5.60 3.18
N ILE A 174 2.65 -6.02 4.44
CA ILE A 174 1.42 -6.19 5.20
C ILE A 174 1.26 -4.97 6.11
N THR A 175 0.25 -4.14 5.87
CA THR A 175 -0.08 -3.00 6.76
C THR A 175 -1.24 -3.32 7.68
N LEU A 176 -1.14 -2.86 8.93
CA LEU A 176 -2.14 -3.04 9.97
C LEU A 176 -2.62 -1.66 10.44
N GLY A 177 -3.82 -1.24 10.03
CA GLY A 177 -4.42 0.04 10.42
C GLY A 177 -3.57 1.26 10.05
N THR A 178 -2.84 1.19 8.93
CA THR A 178 -1.97 2.30 8.49
C THR A 178 -2.78 3.46 7.95
N PRO A 179 -2.58 4.70 8.40
CA PRO A 179 -3.29 5.87 7.88
C PRO A 179 -2.69 6.31 6.54
N HIS A 180 -2.94 5.57 5.47
CA HIS A 180 -2.43 5.84 4.12
C HIS A 180 -2.77 7.25 3.64
N ARG A 181 -3.94 7.78 4.04
CA ARG A 181 -4.40 9.13 3.72
C ARG A 181 -4.33 10.10 4.90
N GLY A 182 -3.72 9.72 6.01
CA GLY A 182 -3.66 10.51 7.25
C GLY A 182 -4.87 10.31 8.17
N ALA A 183 -4.76 10.73 9.43
CA ALA A 183 -5.77 10.52 10.46
C ALA A 183 -6.27 11.85 11.03
N PRO A 184 -7.59 12.14 11.02
CA PRO A 184 -8.15 13.38 11.58
C PRO A 184 -7.77 13.63 13.05
N LYS A 185 -7.53 12.55 13.81
CA LYS A 185 -7.03 12.60 15.18
C LYS A 185 -5.68 13.34 15.32
N ALA A 186 -4.79 13.25 14.33
CA ALA A 186 -3.53 13.98 14.34
C ALA A 186 -3.78 15.50 14.28
N LEU A 187 -4.72 15.94 13.45
CA LEU A 187 -5.11 17.34 13.37
C LEU A 187 -5.77 17.82 14.67
N ASP A 188 -6.63 17.00 15.28
CA ASP A 188 -7.22 17.29 16.59
C ASP A 188 -6.16 17.48 17.67
N TRP A 189 -5.15 16.61 17.73
CA TRP A 189 -4.04 16.76 18.68
C TRP A 189 -3.22 18.03 18.45
N LEU A 190 -2.95 18.39 17.18
CA LEU A 190 -2.18 19.59 16.86
C LEU A 190 -2.99 20.85 17.21
N VAL A 191 -4.25 20.94 16.82
CA VAL A 191 -5.07 22.15 16.97
C VAL A 191 -5.68 22.25 18.37
N ASN A 192 -6.44 21.23 18.79
CA ASN A 192 -7.19 21.23 20.06
C ASN A 192 -6.37 20.72 21.26
N GLY A 193 -5.21 20.11 21.00
CA GLY A 193 -4.36 19.54 22.04
C GLY A 193 -4.79 18.13 22.45
N VAL A 194 -3.89 17.45 23.14
CA VAL A 194 -4.17 16.12 23.69
C VAL A 194 -5.04 16.24 24.93
N ARG A 195 -6.12 15.46 24.93
CA ARG A 195 -7.04 15.33 26.07
C ARG A 195 -7.10 13.87 26.47
N VAL A 196 -7.28 13.64 27.76
CA VAL A 196 -7.39 12.28 28.25
C VAL A 196 -8.34 12.19 29.43
N GLY A 197 -9.33 11.29 29.34
CA GLY A 197 -10.50 11.31 30.23
C GLY A 197 -11.27 12.65 30.17
N GLY A 198 -11.18 13.37 29.05
CA GLY A 198 -11.73 14.72 28.91
C GLY A 198 -10.85 15.83 29.51
N VAL A 199 -9.75 15.52 30.20
CA VAL A 199 -8.84 16.51 30.81
C VAL A 199 -7.78 16.97 29.81
N PRO A 200 -7.61 18.28 29.55
CA PRO A 200 -6.55 18.80 28.67
C PRO A 200 -5.14 18.59 29.26
N LEU A 201 -4.18 18.24 28.40
CA LEU A 201 -2.76 18.12 28.75
C LEU A 201 -1.92 19.13 27.97
N PRO A 202 -1.87 20.40 28.40
CA PRO A 202 -1.26 21.47 27.60
C PRO A 202 0.25 21.25 27.37
N ARG A 203 0.99 20.81 28.39
CA ARG A 203 2.44 20.55 28.25
C ARG A 203 2.74 19.38 27.30
N THR A 204 1.96 18.31 27.39
CA THR A 204 2.07 17.17 26.46
C THR A 204 1.68 17.57 25.03
N SER A 205 0.66 18.42 24.89
CA SER A 205 0.25 18.97 23.59
C SER A 205 1.36 19.78 22.94
N GLN A 206 2.09 20.60 23.73
CA GLN A 206 3.23 21.36 23.24
C GLN A 206 4.34 20.45 22.71
N VAL A 207 4.67 19.37 23.43
CA VAL A 207 5.66 18.38 22.99
C VAL A 207 5.25 17.69 21.69
N ILE A 208 3.98 17.24 21.61
CA ILE A 208 3.45 16.54 20.43
C ILE A 208 3.40 17.45 19.19
N ARG A 209 3.10 18.75 19.36
CA ARG A 209 3.18 19.73 18.27
C ARG A 209 4.59 19.89 17.71
N GLY A 210 5.61 19.61 18.50
CA GLY A 210 7.00 19.65 18.09
C GLY A 210 7.46 18.41 17.31
N TRP A 211 6.67 17.35 17.21
CA TRP A 211 7.07 16.11 16.51
C TRP A 211 6.71 16.17 15.02
N PRO A 212 7.70 16.17 14.09
CA PRO A 212 7.44 16.07 12.66
C PRO A 212 6.49 14.94 12.27
N SER A 213 6.63 13.76 12.88
CA SER A 213 5.81 12.59 12.58
C SER A 213 4.31 12.81 12.79
N VAL A 214 3.91 13.62 13.78
CA VAL A 214 2.49 13.89 14.06
C VAL A 214 1.90 14.77 12.98
N ALA A 215 2.66 15.77 12.50
CA ALA A 215 2.25 16.57 11.35
C ALA A 215 2.17 15.71 10.08
N GLU A 216 3.09 14.78 9.89
CA GLU A 216 3.10 13.85 8.75
C GLU A 216 1.97 12.81 8.79
N LEU A 217 1.18 12.75 9.87
CA LEU A 217 -0.05 11.95 9.94
C LEU A 217 -1.31 12.76 9.58
N LEU A 218 -1.17 14.04 9.20
CA LEU A 218 -2.30 14.87 8.84
C LEU A 218 -3.04 14.34 7.60
N PRO A 219 -4.39 14.44 7.57
CA PRO A 219 -5.16 14.08 6.40
C PRO A 219 -4.68 14.78 5.12
N ARG A 220 -4.60 14.03 4.03
CA ARG A 220 -4.27 14.54 2.69
C ARG A 220 -5.48 14.71 1.78
N TYR A 221 -6.68 14.67 2.35
CA TYR A 221 -7.95 14.82 1.65
C TYR A 221 -8.73 16.01 2.25
N PRO A 222 -9.66 16.61 1.50
CA PRO A 222 -10.42 17.77 1.97
C PRO A 222 -11.47 17.31 2.98
N MET A 223 -11.13 17.37 4.26
CA MET A 223 -11.96 16.81 5.34
C MET A 223 -12.64 17.87 6.22
N ILE A 224 -12.36 19.15 6.00
CA ILE A 224 -12.78 20.23 6.89
C ILE A 224 -13.87 21.05 6.23
N LEU A 225 -15.09 21.00 6.75
CA LEU A 225 -16.16 21.89 6.29
C LEU A 225 -15.97 23.29 6.90
N ASP A 226 -15.86 24.31 6.05
CA ASP A 226 -15.82 25.71 6.45
C ASP A 226 -17.24 26.25 6.63
N THR A 227 -17.63 26.42 7.89
CA THR A 227 -18.94 26.91 8.32
C THR A 227 -18.93 28.39 8.72
N GLY A 228 -17.76 29.06 8.67
CA GLY A 228 -17.60 30.48 9.06
C GLY A 228 -18.22 31.51 8.11
N GLY A 229 -18.85 31.06 7.01
CA GLY A 229 -19.54 31.90 6.04
C GLY A 229 -18.61 32.63 5.06
N LEU A 230 -19.21 33.21 4.01
CA LEU A 230 -18.63 33.91 2.85
C LEU A 230 -17.66 35.08 3.15
N SER A 231 -17.29 35.30 4.42
CA SER A 231 -16.05 35.97 4.78
C SER A 231 -14.96 35.29 3.97
N GLY A 232 -14.45 36.00 2.95
CA GLY A 232 -13.50 35.47 1.99
C GLY A 232 -12.35 34.74 2.69
N PRO A 233 -11.65 33.85 1.97
CA PRO A 233 -10.53 33.13 2.56
C PRO A 233 -9.57 34.10 3.26
N PRO A 234 -8.81 33.67 4.29
CA PRO A 234 -7.54 34.33 4.58
C PRO A 234 -6.82 34.51 3.24
N ARG A 235 -6.24 35.69 2.95
CA ARG A 235 -5.78 36.14 1.61
C ARG A 235 -4.99 35.13 0.75
N ASP A 236 -4.56 34.01 1.32
CA ASP A 236 -3.66 33.01 0.77
C ASP A 236 -4.30 31.61 0.54
N VAL A 237 -5.62 31.40 0.74
CA VAL A 237 -6.28 30.14 0.35
C VAL A 237 -6.88 30.29 -1.05
N PRO A 238 -6.46 29.49 -2.05
CA PRO A 238 -6.99 29.58 -3.41
C PRO A 238 -8.51 29.37 -3.47
N ASP A 239 -9.20 30.08 -4.35
CA ASP A 239 -10.67 29.98 -4.57
C ASP A 239 -11.10 28.62 -5.20
N ALA A 240 -10.15 27.73 -5.44
CA ALA A 240 -10.33 26.38 -5.99
C ALA A 240 -10.65 25.30 -4.93
N ALA A 241 -11.16 25.69 -3.76
CA ALA A 241 -11.57 24.72 -2.74
C ALA A 241 -12.84 23.96 -3.21
N GLU A 242 -12.84 22.64 -3.01
CA GLU A 242 -14.03 21.81 -3.19
C GLU A 242 -15.19 22.36 -2.35
N ARG A 243 -16.43 22.13 -2.79
CA ARG A 243 -17.63 22.65 -2.11
C ARG A 243 -18.63 21.53 -1.87
N ASP A 244 -19.35 21.61 -0.76
CA ASP A 244 -20.50 20.73 -0.51
C ASP A 244 -21.73 21.20 -1.31
N ASP A 245 -22.82 20.43 -1.25
CA ASP A 245 -24.09 20.73 -1.93
C ASP A 245 -24.69 22.08 -1.49
N GLY A 246 -24.31 22.57 -0.30
CA GLY A 246 -24.70 23.88 0.22
C GLY A 246 -23.78 25.03 -0.22
N GLY A 247 -22.80 24.77 -1.09
CA GLY A 247 -21.83 25.75 -1.58
C GLY A 247 -20.74 26.15 -0.57
N ARG A 248 -20.67 25.48 0.58
CA ARG A 248 -19.66 25.71 1.63
C ARG A 248 -18.36 25.05 1.23
N ARG A 249 -17.23 25.69 1.55
CA ARG A 249 -15.89 25.19 1.19
C ARG A 249 -15.53 23.97 2.02
N ILE A 250 -14.84 23.03 1.40
CA ILE A 250 -14.23 21.86 2.01
C ILE A 250 -12.72 22.02 1.89
N LEU A 251 -12.04 22.08 3.02
CA LEU A 251 -10.63 22.43 3.13
C LEU A 251 -9.78 21.21 3.46
N TYR A 252 -8.58 21.21 2.87
CA TYR A 252 -7.47 20.37 3.33
C TYR A 252 -6.87 20.96 4.63
N PRO A 253 -6.20 20.16 5.47
CA PRO A 253 -5.52 20.68 6.66
C PRO A 253 -4.51 21.79 6.38
N HIS A 254 -3.82 21.76 5.23
CA HIS A 254 -2.85 22.80 4.85
C HIS A 254 -3.50 24.10 4.34
N GLN A 255 -4.82 24.11 4.14
CA GLN A 255 -5.60 25.28 3.75
C GLN A 255 -6.27 25.96 4.96
N LEU A 256 -6.18 25.38 6.16
CA LEU A 256 -6.71 26.02 7.36
C LEU A 256 -6.06 27.40 7.60
N PRO A 257 -6.81 28.38 8.14
CA PRO A 257 -6.30 29.72 8.48
C PRO A 257 -5.27 29.79 9.61
N LEU A 258 -4.54 28.71 9.90
CA LEU A 258 -3.63 28.60 11.03
C LEU A 258 -2.19 28.72 10.56
N ASP A 259 -1.61 29.93 10.60
CA ASP A 259 -0.27 30.24 10.09
C ASP A 259 0.82 29.28 10.59
N TRP A 260 0.76 28.93 11.88
CA TRP A 260 1.73 28.03 12.49
C TRP A 260 1.62 26.59 11.98
N LEU A 261 0.43 26.16 11.53
CA LEU A 261 0.17 24.79 11.08
C LEU A 261 0.48 24.61 9.59
N ARG A 262 0.17 25.63 8.77
CA ARG A 262 0.22 25.57 7.29
C ARG A 262 1.53 24.99 6.75
N PRO A 263 2.74 25.44 7.18
CA PRO A 263 3.99 24.89 6.66
C PRO A 263 4.17 23.40 6.97
N HIS A 264 3.76 22.96 8.16
CA HIS A 264 3.86 21.56 8.57
C HIS A 264 2.87 20.68 7.80
N ALA A 265 1.63 21.15 7.68
CA ALA A 265 0.59 20.46 6.92
C ALA A 265 0.92 20.37 5.42
N ARG A 266 1.55 21.40 4.84
CA ARG A 266 1.98 21.37 3.45
C ARG A 266 3.09 20.34 3.22
N ARG A 267 4.11 20.30 4.09
CA ARG A 267 5.17 19.28 4.03
C ARG A 267 4.62 17.87 4.16
N ALA A 268 3.68 17.66 5.08
CA ALA A 268 2.99 16.37 5.24
C ALA A 268 2.23 15.96 3.97
N PHE A 269 1.48 16.88 3.37
CA PHE A 269 0.77 16.64 2.11
C PHE A 269 1.74 16.26 0.99
N ASP A 270 2.85 16.99 0.84
CA ASP A 270 3.86 16.73 -0.17
C ASP A 270 4.57 15.38 0.05
N LEU A 271 4.85 14.98 1.30
CA LEU A 271 5.41 13.68 1.66
C LEU A 271 4.47 12.53 1.25
N HIS A 272 3.18 12.64 1.56
CA HIS A 272 2.21 11.63 1.14
C HIS A 272 2.12 11.53 -0.38
N ARG A 273 2.06 12.68 -1.08
CA ARG A 273 2.05 12.71 -2.55
C ARG A 273 3.29 12.03 -3.13
N GLN A 274 4.46 12.26 -2.54
CA GLN A 274 5.71 11.61 -2.95
C GLN A 274 5.63 10.08 -2.80
N ILE A 275 5.09 9.58 -1.69
CA ILE A 275 4.85 8.15 -1.50
C ILE A 275 3.94 7.61 -2.61
N GLU A 276 2.82 8.28 -2.88
CA GLU A 276 1.84 7.82 -3.86
C GLU A 276 2.39 7.79 -5.29
N THR A 277 3.05 8.87 -5.71
CA THR A 277 3.71 8.91 -7.03
C THR A 277 4.70 7.77 -7.17
N ALA A 278 5.54 7.54 -6.16
CA ALA A 278 6.53 6.47 -6.20
C ALA A 278 5.89 5.07 -6.21
N TRP A 279 4.73 4.89 -5.56
CA TRP A 279 4.00 3.62 -5.58
C TRP A 279 3.30 3.33 -6.90
N ALA A 280 2.79 4.36 -7.58
CA ALA A 280 2.19 4.23 -8.92
C ALA A 280 3.21 3.77 -9.98
N GLU A 281 4.50 4.06 -9.76
CA GLU A 281 5.60 3.67 -10.64
C GLU A 281 6.13 2.25 -10.36
N ILE A 282 5.69 1.59 -9.29
CA ILE A 282 6.10 0.21 -8.98
C ILE A 282 5.48 -0.73 -10.02
N PRO A 283 6.28 -1.56 -10.72
CA PRO A 283 5.75 -2.53 -11.68
C PRO A 283 4.78 -3.52 -11.02
N ARG A 284 3.81 -4.04 -11.79
CA ARG A 284 2.87 -5.07 -11.29
C ARG A 284 3.55 -6.33 -10.74
N SER A 285 4.78 -6.62 -11.18
CA SER A 285 5.62 -7.72 -10.69
C SER A 285 6.46 -7.36 -9.45
N GLY A 286 6.34 -6.13 -8.95
CA GLY A 286 7.04 -5.63 -7.76
C GLY A 286 6.41 -6.13 -6.45
N THR A 287 6.62 -5.36 -5.38
CA THR A 287 6.12 -5.69 -4.04
C THR A 287 4.60 -5.84 -4.03
N GLU A 288 4.12 -6.91 -3.40
CA GLU A 288 2.68 -7.09 -3.12
C GLU A 288 2.25 -6.24 -1.91
N MET A 289 1.18 -5.44 -2.08
CA MET A 289 0.53 -4.69 -1.00
C MET A 289 -0.61 -5.50 -0.40
N ARG A 290 -0.60 -5.68 0.93
CA ARG A 290 -1.67 -6.39 1.67
C ARG A 290 -2.17 -5.57 2.85
N PRO A 291 -3.07 -4.62 2.60
CA PRO A 291 -3.65 -3.81 3.65
C PRO A 291 -4.63 -4.61 4.49
N ARG A 292 -4.63 -4.29 5.78
CA ARG A 292 -5.59 -4.78 6.77
C ARG A 292 -6.07 -3.61 7.60
N PHE A 293 -7.38 -3.38 7.57
CA PHE A 293 -8.01 -2.27 8.28
C PHE A 293 -9.25 -2.75 9.02
N SER A 294 -9.66 -2.02 10.04
CA SER A 294 -10.90 -2.28 10.78
C SER A 294 -11.92 -1.21 10.45
N TRP A 295 -13.19 -1.56 10.52
CA TRP A 295 -14.28 -0.73 10.02
C TRP A 295 -15.39 -0.49 11.06
N SER A 296 -15.50 -1.35 12.08
CA SER A 296 -16.66 -1.36 12.98
C SER A 296 -16.59 -0.40 14.20
N HIS A 297 -15.60 0.50 14.27
CA HIS A 297 -15.38 1.34 15.46
C HIS A 297 -15.57 2.82 15.15
N PRO A 298 -16.38 3.56 15.92
CA PRO A 298 -16.54 5.01 15.77
C PRO A 298 -15.20 5.73 15.80
N THR A 299 -14.90 6.46 14.73
CA THR A 299 -13.59 7.07 14.49
C THR A 299 -13.75 8.52 14.03
N LEU A 300 -12.86 9.42 14.45
CA LEU A 300 -12.89 10.81 13.96
C LEU A 300 -12.65 10.81 12.45
N THR A 301 -13.55 11.40 11.68
CA THR A 301 -13.55 11.33 10.22
C THR A 301 -13.44 12.71 9.56
N ALA A 302 -14.17 13.71 10.07
CA ALA A 302 -14.23 15.04 9.47
C ALA A 302 -14.14 16.14 10.52
N GLY A 303 -13.81 17.35 10.05
CA GLY A 303 -13.62 18.54 10.85
C GLY A 303 -14.55 19.65 10.40
N HIS A 304 -14.83 20.58 11.29
CA HIS A 304 -15.66 21.75 11.02
C HIS A 304 -14.95 22.97 11.58
N TRP A 305 -14.84 24.00 10.75
CA TRP A 305 -14.21 25.27 11.08
C TRP A 305 -15.27 26.38 11.05
N ASP A 306 -15.43 27.15 12.13
CA ASP A 306 -16.40 28.26 12.20
C ASP A 306 -15.77 29.64 12.00
N GLY A 307 -14.50 29.70 11.63
CA GLY A 307 -13.70 30.94 11.60
C GLY A 307 -12.85 31.16 12.86
N THR A 308 -13.13 30.45 13.95
CA THR A 308 -12.44 30.60 15.24
C THR A 308 -11.97 29.26 15.82
N ARG A 309 -12.79 28.22 15.70
CA ARG A 309 -12.58 26.91 16.32
C ARG A 309 -12.67 25.80 15.29
N LEU A 310 -11.82 24.79 15.47
CA LEU A 310 -11.89 23.51 14.77
C LEU A 310 -12.45 22.44 15.70
N TRP A 311 -13.50 21.74 15.30
CA TRP A 311 -13.99 20.55 16.01
C TRP A 311 -14.21 19.39 15.05
N PHE A 312 -14.31 18.17 15.59
CA PHE A 312 -14.35 16.94 14.79
C PHE A 312 -15.61 16.13 15.07
N THR A 313 -16.07 15.43 14.03
CA THR A 313 -17.18 14.47 14.11
C THR A 313 -16.69 13.04 13.88
N ARG A 314 -17.48 12.08 14.35
CA ARG A 314 -17.34 10.65 14.03
C ARG A 314 -18.36 10.16 13.01
N GLU A 315 -19.37 10.99 12.73
CA GLU A 315 -20.35 10.73 11.68
C GLU A 315 -19.66 10.97 10.34
N GLN A 316 -19.84 10.02 9.41
CA GLN A 316 -19.31 10.16 8.07
C GLN A 316 -20.16 11.16 7.29
N PRO A 317 -19.61 12.32 6.91
CA PRO A 317 -20.39 13.27 6.15
C PRO A 317 -20.50 12.84 4.68
N ALA A 318 -21.62 13.19 4.05
CA ALA A 318 -21.91 12.81 2.66
C ALA A 318 -20.82 13.23 1.66
N TRP A 319 -20.11 14.34 1.90
CA TRP A 319 -19.03 14.81 1.03
C TRP A 319 -17.72 14.01 1.16
N LEU A 320 -17.58 13.16 2.17
CA LEU A 320 -16.40 12.28 2.37
C LEU A 320 -16.71 10.80 2.20
N ALA A 321 -17.96 10.39 2.33
CA ALA A 321 -18.38 9.00 2.22
C ALA A 321 -18.84 8.71 0.79
N PRO A 322 -17.99 8.10 -0.07
CA PRO A 322 -18.46 7.56 -1.32
C PRO A 322 -19.46 6.42 -1.07
N ASP A 323 -20.35 6.19 -2.03
CA ASP A 323 -21.35 5.12 -1.96
C ASP A 323 -20.71 3.77 -1.57
N GLY A 324 -21.28 3.08 -0.59
CA GLY A 324 -20.82 1.80 -0.09
C GLY A 324 -19.77 1.86 1.03
N TRP A 325 -19.40 3.05 1.51
CA TRP A 325 -18.48 3.26 2.64
C TRP A 325 -19.15 3.82 3.90
N GLU A 326 -20.47 4.04 3.87
CA GLU A 326 -21.24 4.74 4.90
C GLU A 326 -21.13 4.04 6.27
N ASP A 327 -21.11 2.70 6.24
CA ASP A 327 -21.01 1.85 7.44
C ASP A 327 -19.56 1.53 7.84
N ASP A 328 -18.57 1.87 7.00
CA ASP A 328 -17.15 1.61 7.24
C ASP A 328 -16.50 2.74 8.05
N LEU A 329 -16.75 2.76 9.36
CA LEU A 329 -16.25 3.79 10.28
C LEU A 329 -14.71 3.79 10.37
N GLY A 330 -14.12 2.77 10.98
CA GLY A 330 -12.68 2.70 11.25
C GLY A 330 -12.31 1.83 12.44
N ASP A 331 -11.11 2.06 12.98
CA ASP A 331 -10.51 1.26 14.06
C ASP A 331 -10.48 1.99 15.43
N GLY A 332 -11.15 3.15 15.53
CA GLY A 332 -11.16 4.07 16.66
C GLY A 332 -10.04 5.11 16.64
N THR A 333 -9.14 5.05 15.66
CA THR A 333 -8.06 6.04 15.44
C THR A 333 -7.95 6.45 13.97
N VAL A 334 -7.96 5.50 13.05
CA VAL A 334 -7.85 5.70 11.61
C VAL A 334 -9.18 5.37 10.93
N PRO A 335 -9.76 6.30 10.15
CA PRO A 335 -10.95 6.01 9.35
C PRO A 335 -10.69 4.88 8.36
N ALA A 336 -11.69 4.03 8.09
CA ALA A 336 -11.53 2.88 7.19
C ALA A 336 -11.05 3.31 5.79
N ALA A 337 -11.65 4.36 5.22
CA ALA A 337 -11.27 4.92 3.92
C ALA A 337 -9.82 5.46 3.89
N SER A 338 -9.30 5.91 5.03
CA SER A 338 -7.89 6.33 5.14
C SER A 338 -6.94 5.14 5.32
N ALA A 339 -7.45 4.02 5.83
CA ALA A 339 -6.70 2.79 6.03
C ALA A 339 -6.59 1.92 4.76
N VAL A 340 -7.25 2.32 3.67
CA VAL A 340 -7.06 1.73 2.34
C VAL A 340 -6.04 2.55 1.54
N PRO A 341 -5.01 1.89 0.97
CA PRO A 341 -4.06 2.53 0.09
C PRO A 341 -4.75 3.18 -1.12
N ILE A 342 -4.22 4.31 -1.60
CA ILE A 342 -4.86 5.03 -2.71
C ILE A 342 -4.86 4.22 -4.01
N GLU A 343 -3.86 3.37 -4.21
CA GLU A 343 -3.74 2.48 -5.37
C GLU A 343 -4.76 1.33 -5.37
N ASP A 344 -5.39 1.06 -4.22
CA ASP A 344 -6.43 0.04 -4.05
C ASP A 344 -7.83 0.66 -3.93
N SER A 345 -8.01 1.96 -4.26
CA SER A 345 -9.29 2.69 -4.09
C SER A 345 -10.47 2.01 -4.80
N ASP A 346 -10.23 1.43 -5.98
CA ASP A 346 -11.27 0.85 -6.84
C ASP A 346 -11.31 -0.68 -6.75
N ARG A 347 -10.60 -1.28 -5.79
CA ARG A 347 -10.56 -2.74 -5.62
C ARG A 347 -11.59 -3.21 -4.60
N ASP A 348 -11.99 -4.47 -4.73
CA ASP A 348 -12.75 -5.12 -3.68
C ASP A 348 -11.92 -5.20 -2.38
N THR A 349 -12.38 -4.47 -1.37
CA THR A 349 -11.76 -4.38 -0.05
C THR A 349 -12.33 -5.39 0.95
N SER A 350 -13.30 -6.24 0.56
CA SER A 350 -13.98 -7.20 1.45
C SER A 350 -12.99 -8.08 2.22
N GLY A 351 -11.99 -8.62 1.52
CA GLY A 351 -10.93 -9.47 2.09
C GLY A 351 -9.87 -8.72 2.91
N MET A 352 -9.96 -7.39 3.05
CA MET A 352 -9.04 -6.54 3.82
C MET A 352 -9.56 -6.18 5.21
N ARG A 353 -10.89 -6.30 5.42
CA ARG A 353 -11.57 -5.90 6.65
C ARG A 353 -11.26 -6.83 7.82
N THR A 354 -11.15 -6.23 8.99
CA THR A 354 -10.86 -6.87 10.29
C THR A 354 -11.78 -6.25 11.37
N ARG A 355 -11.79 -6.78 12.59
CA ARG A 355 -12.74 -6.36 13.66
C ARG A 355 -12.08 -5.73 14.86
N GLU A 356 -10.76 -5.75 14.92
CA GLU A 356 -9.95 -5.27 16.02
C GLU A 356 -10.02 -3.73 16.14
N ARG A 357 -9.64 -3.21 17.30
CA ARG A 357 -9.33 -1.77 17.42
C ARG A 357 -7.89 -1.51 16.99
N HIS A 358 -7.57 -0.23 16.76
CA HIS A 358 -6.24 0.20 16.31
C HIS A 358 -5.08 -0.47 17.06
N GLY A 359 -5.08 -0.40 18.40
CA GLY A 359 -4.03 -1.02 19.21
C GLY A 359 -3.99 -2.55 19.15
N PRO A 360 -5.12 -3.25 19.39
CA PRO A 360 -5.19 -4.71 19.28
C PRO A 360 -4.79 -5.30 17.92
N LEU A 361 -4.91 -4.56 16.81
CA LEU A 361 -4.41 -5.01 15.49
C LEU A 361 -2.92 -5.40 15.55
N ALA A 362 -2.11 -4.67 16.33
CA ALA A 362 -0.70 -4.96 16.53
C ALA A 362 -0.40 -6.19 17.39
N ALA A 363 -1.43 -6.94 17.79
CA ALA A 363 -1.33 -8.17 18.55
C ALA A 363 -2.36 -9.21 18.10
N ALA A 364 -2.90 -9.06 16.88
CA ALA A 364 -3.92 -9.95 16.36
C ALA A 364 -3.33 -11.33 16.03
N ASP A 365 -4.03 -12.38 16.45
CA ASP A 365 -3.59 -13.77 16.36
C ASP A 365 -3.49 -14.28 14.92
N TRP A 366 -4.28 -13.73 14.00
CA TRP A 366 -4.28 -14.10 12.58
C TRP A 366 -3.06 -13.60 11.80
N VAL A 367 -2.28 -12.66 12.34
CA VAL A 367 -1.10 -12.11 11.64
C VAL A 367 -0.01 -13.16 11.47
N GLY A 368 0.24 -13.97 12.49
CA GLY A 368 1.23 -15.07 12.44
C GLY A 368 0.93 -16.11 11.36
N PRO A 369 -0.29 -16.68 11.33
CA PRO A 369 -0.74 -17.57 10.25
C PRO A 369 -0.64 -16.96 8.85
N LEU A 370 -0.95 -15.66 8.68
CA LEU A 370 -0.81 -14.95 7.41
C LEU A 370 0.66 -14.93 6.95
N ILE A 371 1.58 -14.51 7.82
CA ILE A 371 3.02 -14.48 7.55
C ILE A 371 3.53 -15.90 7.27
N GLY A 372 3.17 -16.88 8.09
CA GLY A 372 3.53 -18.27 7.90
C GLY A 372 3.06 -18.82 6.54
N GLY A 373 1.84 -18.47 6.11
CA GLY A 373 1.33 -18.84 4.78
C GLY A 373 2.18 -18.28 3.64
N TYR A 374 2.64 -17.03 3.79
CA TYR A 374 3.52 -16.36 2.83
C TYR A 374 4.92 -16.97 2.76
N LEU A 375 5.49 -17.29 3.91
CA LEU A 375 6.86 -17.79 4.01
C LEU A 375 6.97 -19.27 3.65
N ARG A 376 5.90 -20.05 3.85
CA ARG A 376 5.84 -21.47 3.49
C ARG A 376 5.56 -21.70 2.00
N ARG A 377 4.91 -20.75 1.31
CA ARG A 377 4.53 -20.92 -0.09
C ARG A 377 5.53 -20.20 -1.00
N ASP A 378 6.29 -21.01 -1.73
CA ASP A 378 6.91 -20.51 -2.94
C ASP A 378 5.82 -19.99 -3.89
N GLY A 379 6.11 -18.88 -4.59
CA GLY A 379 5.26 -18.47 -5.68
C GLY A 379 5.13 -19.64 -6.67
N LEU A 380 3.93 -19.87 -7.19
CA LEU A 380 3.70 -20.90 -8.21
C LEU A 380 4.50 -20.63 -9.49
N ALA A 381 5.20 -19.48 -9.58
CA ALA A 381 6.24 -19.23 -10.57
C ALA A 381 7.26 -20.38 -10.69
N ARG A 382 7.59 -21.09 -9.60
CA ARG A 382 8.46 -22.29 -9.68
C ARG A 382 7.80 -23.49 -10.36
N LEU A 383 6.47 -23.60 -10.28
CA LEU A 383 5.71 -24.57 -11.07
C LEU A 383 5.63 -24.13 -12.55
N ARG A 384 5.97 -22.87 -12.86
CA ARG A 384 6.02 -22.29 -14.20
C ARG A 384 7.42 -22.27 -14.82
N GLY A 385 8.48 -22.68 -14.12
CA GLY A 385 9.87 -22.51 -14.58
C GLY A 385 10.33 -21.04 -14.53
N GLY A 386 11.63 -20.79 -14.35
CA GLY A 386 12.18 -19.44 -14.21
C GLY A 386 12.07 -18.60 -15.49
N ASP A 387 11.81 -17.30 -15.34
CA ASP A 387 11.85 -16.25 -16.36
C ASP A 387 11.34 -16.66 -17.76
N GLU A 388 10.06 -17.05 -17.87
CA GLU A 388 9.39 -17.14 -19.17
C GLU A 388 8.29 -16.07 -19.26
N ARG A 389 8.36 -15.23 -20.30
CA ARG A 389 7.16 -14.52 -20.76
C ARG A 389 6.14 -15.61 -21.07
N PRO A 390 4.91 -15.59 -20.53
CA PRO A 390 3.94 -16.65 -20.80
C PRO A 390 3.78 -16.79 -22.31
N VAL A 391 3.86 -18.03 -22.81
CA VAL A 391 3.62 -18.33 -24.22
C VAL A 391 2.24 -17.79 -24.59
N SER A 392 2.22 -16.82 -25.50
CA SER A 392 1.04 -16.07 -25.88
C SER A 392 0.81 -16.20 -27.38
N LEU A 393 -0.46 -16.22 -27.78
CA LEU A 393 -0.87 -16.24 -29.18
C LEU A 393 -1.24 -14.82 -29.60
N GLY A 394 -0.46 -14.24 -30.52
CA GLY A 394 -0.76 -12.98 -31.18
C GLY A 394 -1.52 -13.21 -32.47
N LEU A 395 -2.46 -12.32 -32.78
CA LEU A 395 -3.26 -12.29 -34.00
C LEU A 395 -3.00 -10.97 -34.73
N GLU A 396 -2.71 -11.06 -36.03
CA GLU A 396 -2.64 -9.94 -36.94
C GLU A 396 -3.74 -10.10 -37.99
N LEU A 397 -4.62 -9.10 -38.02
CA LEU A 397 -5.84 -9.01 -38.79
C LEU A 397 -6.15 -7.52 -38.99
N ALA A 398 -6.64 -7.11 -40.15
CA ALA A 398 -7.08 -5.73 -40.36
C ALA A 398 -8.48 -5.54 -39.77
N GLU A 399 -8.79 -4.31 -39.36
CA GLU A 399 -10.09 -3.99 -38.74
C GLU A 399 -11.25 -4.01 -39.76
N ALA A 400 -10.96 -3.88 -41.06
CA ALA A 400 -11.97 -3.86 -42.12
C ALA A 400 -11.52 -4.53 -43.43
N TYR A 401 -12.48 -5.18 -44.11
CA TYR A 401 -12.29 -5.88 -45.39
C TYR A 401 -13.47 -5.62 -46.35
N LEU A 402 -13.25 -5.86 -47.65
CA LEU A 402 -14.29 -5.81 -48.68
C LEU A 402 -15.02 -7.17 -48.81
N PRO A 403 -16.28 -7.21 -49.27
CA PRO A 403 -17.12 -8.41 -49.21
C PRO A 403 -16.62 -9.57 -50.07
N ASP A 404 -15.91 -9.29 -51.16
CA ASP A 404 -15.37 -10.30 -52.08
C ASP A 404 -13.87 -10.59 -51.89
N ALA A 405 -13.23 -9.95 -50.90
CA ALA A 405 -11.82 -10.15 -50.63
C ALA A 405 -11.61 -11.29 -49.62
N PRO A 406 -10.66 -12.21 -49.86
CA PRO A 406 -10.24 -13.14 -48.82
C PRO A 406 -9.64 -12.37 -47.64
N ILE A 407 -9.80 -12.91 -46.44
CA ILE A 407 -9.36 -12.30 -45.19
C ILE A 407 -8.07 -13.00 -44.76
N PRO A 408 -6.88 -12.39 -45.00
CA PRO A 408 -5.62 -12.95 -44.55
C PRO A 408 -5.55 -12.92 -43.01
N VAL A 409 -5.25 -14.09 -42.43
CA VAL A 409 -5.07 -14.27 -40.99
C VAL A 409 -3.63 -14.68 -40.73
N ARG A 410 -2.97 -13.94 -39.83
CA ARG A 410 -1.62 -14.26 -39.37
C ARG A 410 -1.60 -14.43 -37.86
N ALA A 411 -1.01 -15.53 -37.39
CA ALA A 411 -0.88 -15.81 -35.97
C ALA A 411 0.59 -16.05 -35.58
N THR A 412 0.99 -15.53 -34.42
CA THR A 412 2.36 -15.67 -33.91
C THR A 412 2.34 -16.20 -32.48
N VAL A 413 3.14 -17.22 -32.20
CA VAL A 413 3.34 -17.73 -30.83
C VAL A 413 4.60 -17.09 -30.23
N LEU A 414 4.47 -16.39 -29.10
CA LEU A 414 5.55 -15.62 -28.46
C LEU A 414 5.78 -16.11 -27.02
N GLY A 415 7.00 -16.50 -26.62
CA GLY A 415 7.29 -16.74 -25.19
C GLY A 415 8.41 -17.70 -24.74
N GLN A 416 9.61 -17.72 -25.34
CA GLN A 416 10.77 -18.40 -24.71
C GLN A 416 12.03 -17.53 -24.71
N PRO A 417 12.87 -17.53 -23.65
CA PRO A 417 14.20 -16.95 -23.67
C PRO A 417 15.16 -17.83 -24.50
N GLY A 418 15.88 -17.23 -25.44
CA GLY A 418 17.00 -17.88 -26.15
C GLY A 418 16.68 -18.45 -27.53
N GLU A 419 15.41 -18.48 -27.93
CA GLU A 419 15.00 -18.94 -29.25
C GLU A 419 13.87 -18.04 -29.78
N ALA A 420 14.19 -17.19 -30.74
CA ALA A 420 13.17 -16.49 -31.51
C ALA A 420 12.39 -17.53 -32.33
N ALA A 421 11.19 -17.91 -31.88
CA ALA A 421 10.17 -18.62 -32.67
C ALA A 421 10.67 -19.84 -33.47
N SER A 422 11.28 -20.85 -32.82
CA SER A 422 11.92 -21.97 -33.52
C SER A 422 11.22 -23.33 -33.44
N GLN A 423 10.03 -23.45 -32.86
CA GLN A 423 9.27 -24.72 -32.96
C GLN A 423 7.81 -24.46 -33.30
N ALA A 424 7.39 -24.93 -34.48
CA ALA A 424 5.99 -25.03 -34.85
C ALA A 424 5.29 -25.98 -33.86
N PRO A 425 4.14 -25.63 -33.26
CA PRO A 425 3.28 -26.60 -32.60
C PRO A 425 3.06 -27.85 -33.47
N ALA A 426 2.93 -29.01 -32.80
CA ALA A 426 2.72 -30.29 -33.48
C ALA A 426 1.35 -30.35 -34.19
N ASP A 427 0.39 -29.56 -33.71
CA ASP A 427 -0.96 -29.47 -34.25
C ASP A 427 -1.17 -28.19 -35.08
N PRO A 428 -1.99 -28.26 -36.14
CA PRO A 428 -2.35 -27.11 -36.95
C PRO A 428 -3.17 -26.09 -36.14
N LEU A 429 -2.84 -24.80 -36.29
CA LEU A 429 -3.66 -23.71 -35.77
C LEU A 429 -4.91 -23.56 -36.64
N TRP A 430 -6.02 -23.17 -36.03
CA TRP A 430 -7.27 -22.95 -36.75
C TRP A 430 -7.76 -21.52 -36.56
N ALA A 431 -8.08 -20.84 -37.65
CA ALA A 431 -8.84 -19.60 -37.63
C ALA A 431 -10.32 -19.93 -37.88
N VAL A 432 -11.20 -19.42 -37.02
CA VAL A 432 -12.63 -19.65 -37.05
C VAL A 432 -13.34 -18.31 -37.11
N ALA A 433 -14.13 -18.08 -38.17
CA ALA A 433 -14.93 -16.89 -38.35
C ALA A 433 -16.42 -17.16 -38.12
N ARG A 434 -17.10 -16.23 -37.45
CA ARG A 434 -18.55 -16.21 -37.30
C ARG A 434 -19.11 -14.79 -37.44
N PRO A 435 -20.31 -14.59 -38.00
CA PRO A 435 -21.03 -13.34 -37.89
C PRO A 435 -21.34 -13.02 -36.42
N ASP A 436 -21.05 -11.79 -35.96
CA ASP A 436 -21.23 -11.39 -34.55
C ASP A 436 -22.73 -11.33 -34.16
N GLY A 437 -23.59 -11.02 -35.14
CA GLY A 437 -25.05 -10.95 -34.96
C GLY A 437 -25.79 -12.29 -35.01
N ASP A 438 -25.10 -13.41 -35.30
CA ASP A 438 -25.70 -14.74 -35.41
C ASP A 438 -24.79 -15.81 -34.77
N PRO A 439 -24.91 -16.03 -33.45
CA PRO A 439 -24.07 -16.98 -32.72
C PRO A 439 -24.33 -18.46 -33.10
N ASP A 440 -25.46 -18.75 -33.74
CA ASP A 440 -25.84 -20.10 -34.20
C ASP A 440 -25.39 -20.37 -35.66
N ALA A 441 -24.84 -19.37 -36.35
CA ALA A 441 -24.32 -19.52 -37.70
C ALA A 441 -23.19 -20.57 -37.77
N GLU A 442 -23.19 -21.38 -38.84
CA GLU A 442 -22.15 -22.38 -39.06
C GLU A 442 -20.80 -21.68 -39.25
N PRO A 443 -19.80 -21.96 -38.38
CA PRO A 443 -18.52 -21.27 -38.45
C PRO A 443 -17.75 -21.68 -39.70
N VAL A 444 -17.03 -20.72 -40.28
CA VAL A 444 -16.02 -21.02 -41.29
C VAL A 444 -14.68 -21.24 -40.59
N ALA A 445 -14.10 -22.42 -40.73
CA ALA A 445 -12.82 -22.77 -40.11
C ALA A 445 -11.77 -23.08 -41.19
N VAL A 446 -10.60 -22.46 -41.08
CA VAL A 446 -9.45 -22.72 -41.97
C VAL A 446 -8.20 -23.04 -41.14
N PRO A 447 -7.39 -24.02 -41.57
CA PRO A 447 -6.10 -24.26 -40.93
C PRO A 447 -5.12 -23.14 -41.30
N LEU A 448 -4.26 -22.77 -40.36
CA LEU A 448 -3.14 -21.88 -40.60
C LEU A 448 -1.86 -22.71 -40.73
N GLU A 449 -1.10 -22.46 -41.79
CA GLU A 449 0.14 -23.16 -42.11
C GLU A 449 1.35 -22.41 -41.58
N TRP A 450 2.36 -23.15 -41.09
CA TRP A 450 3.61 -22.55 -40.61
C TRP A 450 4.48 -22.08 -41.77
N ASP A 451 4.81 -20.79 -41.80
CA ASP A 451 5.83 -20.23 -42.69
C ASP A 451 7.17 -20.12 -41.95
N ALA A 452 8.11 -21.02 -42.29
CA ALA A 452 9.43 -21.05 -41.68
C ALA A 452 10.31 -19.83 -42.00
N ARG A 453 10.00 -19.06 -43.06
CA ARG A 453 10.76 -17.85 -43.43
C ARG A 453 10.40 -16.67 -42.54
N THR A 454 9.12 -16.51 -42.26
CA THR A 454 8.58 -15.39 -41.46
C THR A 454 8.31 -15.76 -40.01
N ARG A 455 8.41 -17.05 -39.68
CA ARG A 455 8.25 -17.65 -38.34
C ARG A 455 6.88 -17.35 -37.73
N ASP A 456 5.84 -17.53 -38.53
CA ASP A 456 4.44 -17.28 -38.18
C ASP A 456 3.52 -18.33 -38.84
N PHE A 457 2.26 -18.34 -38.42
CA PHE A 457 1.20 -19.14 -39.03
C PHE A 457 0.35 -18.26 -39.95
N ARG A 458 0.01 -18.76 -41.14
CA ARG A 458 -0.71 -18.01 -42.17
C ARG A 458 -1.83 -18.83 -42.78
N GLY A 459 -2.94 -18.17 -43.09
CA GLY A 459 -4.03 -18.75 -43.86
C GLY A 459 -4.99 -17.66 -44.29
N GLU A 460 -5.96 -18.03 -45.11
CA GLU A 460 -6.96 -17.12 -45.65
C GLU A 460 -8.35 -17.65 -45.33
N LEU A 461 -9.13 -16.87 -44.60
CA LEU A 461 -10.56 -17.10 -44.51
C LEU A 461 -11.20 -16.66 -45.84
N PRO A 462 -12.21 -17.37 -46.34
CA PRO A 462 -12.92 -16.94 -47.54
C PRO A 462 -13.63 -15.60 -47.29
N ALA A 463 -13.96 -14.94 -48.40
CA ALA A 463 -14.83 -13.77 -48.44
C ALA A 463 -16.06 -13.97 -47.52
N ALA A 464 -16.35 -12.96 -46.72
CA ALA A 464 -17.44 -12.95 -45.76
C ALA A 464 -18.51 -11.94 -46.20
N ALA A 465 -19.76 -12.15 -45.78
CA ALA A 465 -20.85 -11.23 -46.09
C ALA A 465 -20.62 -9.88 -45.39
N PRO A 466 -21.23 -8.78 -45.86
CA PRO A 466 -21.18 -7.49 -45.17
C PRO A 466 -21.69 -7.58 -43.73
N GLY A 467 -20.99 -6.93 -42.80
CA GLY A 467 -21.32 -6.93 -41.36
C GLY A 467 -20.12 -7.24 -40.44
N LEU A 468 -20.38 -7.26 -39.14
CA LEU A 468 -19.38 -7.58 -38.12
C LEU A 468 -19.17 -9.09 -38.00
N HIS A 469 -17.91 -9.50 -37.99
CA HIS A 469 -17.51 -10.90 -37.87
C HIS A 469 -16.47 -11.05 -36.75
N THR A 470 -16.67 -12.00 -35.85
CA THR A 470 -15.66 -12.41 -34.88
C THR A 470 -14.78 -13.48 -35.49
N VAL A 471 -13.48 -13.24 -35.53
CA VAL A 471 -12.47 -14.23 -35.90
C VAL A 471 -11.72 -14.66 -34.65
N THR A 472 -11.73 -15.96 -34.36
CA THR A 472 -10.98 -16.57 -33.25
C THR A 472 -9.93 -17.51 -33.81
N VAL A 473 -8.68 -17.35 -33.40
CA VAL A 473 -7.61 -18.32 -33.66
C VAL A 473 -7.36 -19.15 -32.41
N THR A 474 -7.36 -20.48 -32.58
CA THR A 474 -7.07 -21.44 -31.52
C THR A 474 -5.82 -22.26 -31.84
N ALA A 475 -4.93 -22.39 -30.87
CA ALA A 475 -3.78 -23.28 -30.89
C ALA A 475 -3.91 -24.30 -29.76
N ARG A 476 -3.76 -25.59 -30.06
CA ARG A 476 -3.81 -26.66 -29.06
C ARG A 476 -2.43 -27.18 -28.73
N ASP A 477 -2.27 -27.67 -27.51
CA ASP A 477 -1.04 -28.33 -27.05
C ASP A 477 0.25 -27.52 -27.31
N VAL A 478 0.18 -26.18 -27.20
CA VAL A 478 1.33 -25.30 -27.42
C VAL A 478 2.39 -25.57 -26.34
N PRO A 479 3.64 -25.92 -26.70
CA PRO A 479 4.69 -26.17 -25.72
C PRO A 479 4.89 -24.96 -24.80
N GLY A 480 4.68 -25.13 -23.49
CA GLY A 480 4.77 -24.07 -22.49
C GLY A 480 3.54 -23.14 -22.37
N GLY A 481 2.53 -23.29 -23.23
CA GLY A 481 1.31 -22.46 -23.27
C GLY A 481 -0.02 -23.21 -23.08
N GLY A 482 -0.07 -24.52 -23.38
CA GLY A 482 -1.32 -25.30 -23.37
C GLY A 482 -2.24 -24.90 -24.53
N ASP A 483 -3.56 -24.97 -24.32
CA ASP A 483 -4.55 -24.50 -25.29
C ASP A 483 -4.68 -22.97 -25.20
N LEU A 484 -4.38 -22.27 -26.29
CA LEU A 484 -4.42 -20.82 -26.39
C LEU A 484 -5.48 -20.39 -27.41
N SER A 485 -6.19 -19.31 -27.10
CA SER A 485 -7.15 -18.68 -28.01
C SER A 485 -7.02 -17.16 -27.99
N VAL A 486 -7.13 -16.54 -29.15
CA VAL A 486 -7.20 -15.08 -29.31
C VAL A 486 -8.27 -14.78 -30.34
N GLY A 487 -9.04 -13.71 -30.15
CA GLY A 487 -10.06 -13.31 -31.11
C GLY A 487 -10.11 -11.81 -31.28
N GLU A 488 -10.58 -11.40 -32.44
CA GLU A 488 -10.78 -10.00 -32.82
C GLU A 488 -12.07 -9.88 -33.64
N THR A 489 -12.69 -8.70 -33.64
CA THR A 489 -13.86 -8.40 -34.47
C THR A 489 -13.43 -7.58 -35.68
N LEU A 490 -13.79 -8.02 -36.88
CA LEU A 490 -13.58 -7.29 -38.13
C LEU A 490 -14.90 -6.82 -38.71
N ALA A 491 -14.87 -5.74 -39.47
CA ALA A 491 -15.99 -5.29 -40.28
C ALA A 491 -15.79 -5.67 -41.75
N VAL A 492 -16.79 -6.31 -42.35
CA VAL A 492 -16.87 -6.40 -43.81
C VAL A 492 -17.79 -5.30 -44.29
N ILE A 493 -17.24 -4.37 -45.08
CA ILE A 493 -17.94 -3.16 -45.51
C ILE A 493 -18.23 -3.28 -47.00
N ASP A 494 -19.49 -3.12 -47.40
CA ASP A 494 -19.87 -3.01 -48.80
C ASP A 494 -19.13 -1.81 -49.41
N GLY A 495 -18.36 -2.06 -50.47
CA GLY A 495 -17.57 -1.03 -51.17
C GLY A 495 -18.40 -0.03 -51.96
N GLU A 496 -19.70 0.10 -51.69
CA GLU A 496 -20.61 1.04 -52.35
C GLU A 496 -21.36 1.88 -51.31
N GLU A 497 -20.69 2.89 -50.76
CA GLU A 497 -21.32 4.20 -50.53
C GLU A 497 -20.38 5.27 -51.10
N GLU A 498 -20.89 6.00 -52.10
CA GLU A 498 -20.32 7.24 -52.61
C GLU A 498 -20.48 8.37 -51.58
#